data_AF-A0A4R5M5E7-F1
#
_entry.id   AF-A0A4R5M5E7-F1
#
_cell.length_a   1.000
_cell.length_b   1.000
_cell.length_c   1.000
_cell.angle_alpha   90.00
_cell.angle_beta   90.00
_cell.angle_gamma   90.00
#
_symmetry.space_group_name_H-M   'P 1'
#
loop_
_entity.id
_entity.type
_entity.pdbx_description
1 polymer ?
#
loop_
_entity_poly.entity_id
_entity_poly.type
_entity_poly.pdbx_seq_one_letter_code
_entity_poly.pdbx_strand_id
1 'polypeptide(L)' 'MTGHFVKIAMKPADLSYALARLGWTQATFAEYSGYDRRTISRWISGESAIPLLVDRHLDLLLAIRDRLP' A
#
# COMPACT_ATOMS: atom_id res chain seq x y z
N MET A 1 16.57 19.36 17.47
CA MET A 1 15.91 18.06 17.76
C MET A 1 15.35 17.52 16.45
N THR A 2 16.14 16.74 15.72
CA THR A 2 15.71 16.15 14.45
C THR A 2 14.91 14.91 14.78
N GLY A 3 13.61 15.07 14.98
CA GLY A 3 12.70 13.95 15.15
C GLY A 3 12.68 13.17 13.84
N HIS A 4 13.45 12.09 13.77
CA HIS A 4 13.31 11.10 12.72
C HIS A 4 11.96 10.43 12.95
N PHE A 5 10.89 10.99 12.37
CA PHE A 5 9.59 10.34 12.36
C PHE A 5 9.76 9.07 11.53
N VAL A 6 10.04 7.95 12.20
CA VAL A 6 9.81 6.64 11.61
C VAL A 6 8.31 6.60 11.36
N LYS A 7 7.90 6.90 10.12
CA LYS A 7 6.52 6.67 9.71
C LYS A 7 6.25 5.19 9.99
N ILE A 8 5.29 4.91 10.85
CA ILE A 8 4.92 3.55 11.22
C ILE A 8 4.61 2.82 9.92
N ALA A 9 5.26 1.68 9.70
CA ALA A 9 5.07 0.87 8.51
C ALA A 9 3.57 0.58 8.31
N MET A 10 3.10 0.64 7.06
CA MET A 10 1.70 0.32 6.70
C MET A 10 1.24 -0.99 7.35
N LYS A 11 0.07 -0.98 7.98
CA LYS A 11 -0.54 -2.19 8.52
C LYS A 11 -1.29 -2.96 7.42
N PRO A 12 -1.51 -4.28 7.58
CA PRO A 12 -2.29 -5.06 6.62
C PRO A 12 -3.69 -4.50 6.29
N ALA A 13 -4.39 -3.96 7.31
CA ALA A 13 -5.69 -3.32 7.11
C ALA A 13 -5.60 -2.04 6.28
N ASP A 14 -4.51 -1.26 6.45
CA ASP A 14 -4.28 -0.02 5.71
C ASP A 14 -4.01 -0.29 4.22
N LEU A 15 -3.36 -1.41 3.90
CA LEU A 15 -3.15 -1.83 2.51
C LEU A 15 -4.48 -2.08 1.79
N SER A 16 -5.37 -2.89 2.39
CA SER A 16 -6.69 -3.16 1.80
C SER A 16 -7.50 -1.87 1.63
N TYR A 17 -7.43 -0.98 2.61
CA TYR A 17 -8.09 0.33 2.57
C TYR A 17 -7.52 1.24 1.47
N ALA A 18 -6.20 1.30 1.32
CA ALA A 18 -5.53 2.08 0.28
C ALA A 18 -5.94 1.62 -1.13
N LEU A 19 -5.96 0.31 -1.37
CA LEU A 19 -6.41 -0.25 -2.65
C LEU A 19 -7.88 0.12 -2.94
N ALA A 20 -8.77 -0.05 -1.96
CA ALA A 20 -10.17 0.32 -2.11
C ALA A 20 -10.35 1.82 -2.43
N ARG A 21 -9.58 2.69 -1.78
CA ARG A 21 -9.55 4.13 -2.09
C ARG A 21 -9.09 4.39 -3.54
N LEU A 22 -8.08 3.69 -4.02
CA LEU A 22 -7.62 3.83 -5.40
C LEU A 22 -8.59 3.19 -6.42
N GLY A 23 -9.68 2.57 -5.97
CA GLY A 23 -10.60 1.82 -6.84
C GLY A 23 -10.00 0.53 -7.36
N TRP A 24 -8.97 0.00 -6.69
CA TRP A 24 -8.21 -1.16 -7.13
C TRP A 24 -8.58 -2.41 -6.34
N THR A 25 -8.62 -3.53 -7.04
CA THR A 25 -8.63 -4.87 -6.43
C THR A 25 -7.21 -5.35 -6.16
N GLN A 26 -7.04 -6.44 -5.40
CA GLN A 26 -5.73 -7.11 -5.27
C GLN A 26 -5.18 -7.55 -6.63
N ALA A 27 -6.05 -7.96 -7.57
CA ALA A 27 -5.63 -8.40 -8.90
C ALA A 27 -5.14 -7.22 -9.74
N THR A 28 -5.84 -6.10 -9.69
CA THR A 28 -5.44 -4.84 -10.34
C THR A 28 -4.08 -4.37 -9.82
N PHE A 29 -3.89 -4.40 -8.50
CA PHE A 29 -2.60 -4.02 -7.91
C PHE A 29 -1.48 -5.00 -8.30
N ALA A 30 -1.75 -6.30 -8.32
CA ALA A 30 -0.80 -7.32 -8.78
C ALA A 30 -0.32 -7.04 -10.22
N GLU A 31 -1.26 -6.75 -11.12
CA GLU A 31 -0.97 -6.44 -12.52
C GLU A 31 -0.06 -5.21 -12.67
N TYR A 32 -0.39 -4.10 -11.99
CA TYR A 32 0.39 -2.87 -12.12
C TYR A 32 1.73 -2.89 -11.38
N SER A 33 1.81 -3.61 -10.25
CA SER A 33 3.02 -3.64 -9.42
C SER A 33 4.00 -4.74 -9.80
N GLY A 34 3.56 -5.73 -10.59
CA GLY A 34 4.34 -6.92 -10.94
C GLY A 34 4.47 -7.93 -9.79
N TYR A 35 3.84 -7.70 -8.64
CA TYR A 35 3.79 -8.69 -7.56
C TYR A 35 2.71 -9.74 -7.82
N ASP A 36 2.98 -10.99 -7.43
CA ASP A 36 1.96 -12.03 -7.44
C ASP A 36 0.78 -11.70 -6.50
N ARG A 37 -0.44 -12.03 -6.93
CA ARG A 37 -1.65 -11.89 -6.09
C ARG A 37 -1.51 -12.63 -4.75
N ARG A 38 -0.81 -13.77 -4.74
CA ARG A 38 -0.54 -14.54 -3.51
C ARG A 38 0.35 -13.74 -2.54
N THR A 39 1.36 -13.04 -3.04
CA THR A 39 2.24 -12.20 -2.24
C THR A 39 1.45 -11.06 -1.60
N ILE A 40 0.57 -10.40 -2.37
CA ILE A 40 -0.31 -9.34 -1.85
C ILE A 40 -1.29 -9.90 -0.81
N SER A 41 -1.86 -11.09 -1.03
CA SER A 41 -2.73 -11.73 -0.05
C SER A 41 -2.02 -12.00 1.27
N ARG A 42 -0.75 -12.43 1.25
CA ARG A 42 0.05 -12.65 2.47
C ARG A 42 0.28 -11.36 3.24
N TRP A 43 0.52 -10.25 2.54
CA TRP A 43 0.61 -8.92 3.16
C TRP A 43 -0.69 -8.52 3.85
N ILE A 44 -1.83 -8.72 3.18
CA ILE A 44 -3.16 -8.37 3.71
C ILE A 44 -3.55 -9.26 4.91
N SER A 45 -3.15 -10.52 4.90
CA SER A 45 -3.35 -11.43 6.05
C SER A 45 -2.34 -11.22 7.18
N GLY A 46 -1.29 -10.41 6.96
CA GLY A 46 -0.21 -10.22 7.93
C GLY A 46 0.78 -11.39 8.03
N GLU A 47 0.73 -12.35 7.10
CA GLU A 47 1.67 -13.47 7.02
C GLU A 47 3.08 -13.03 6.63
N SER A 48 3.19 -11.90 5.92
CA SER A 48 4.47 -11.27 5.58
C SER A 48 4.39 -9.75 5.67
N ALA A 49 5.53 -9.12 5.95
CA ALA A 49 5.62 -7.67 6.03
C ALA A 49 5.40 -7.01 4.65
N ILE A 50 4.72 -5.85 4.66
CA ILE A 50 4.57 -5.01 3.48
C ILE A 50 5.92 -4.30 3.20
N PRO A 51 6.47 -4.39 1.98
CA PRO A 51 7.70 -3.68 1.64
C PRO A 51 7.53 -2.16 1.77
N LEU A 52 8.56 -1.47 2.25
CA LEU A 52 8.54 -0.02 2.40
C LEU A 52 8.24 0.70 1.06
N LEU A 53 8.74 0.18 -0.06
CA LEU A 53 8.46 0.76 -1.37
C LEU A 53 6.95 0.73 -1.71
N VAL A 54 6.25 -0.36 -1.35
CA VAL A 54 4.80 -0.48 -1.56
C VAL A 54 4.04 0.55 -0.73
N ASP A 55 4.42 0.70 0.54
CA ASP A 55 3.87 1.72 1.44
C ASP A 55 4.02 3.13 0.84
N ARG A 56 5.25 3.51 0.44
CA ARG A 56 5.51 4.84 -0.15
C ARG A 56 4.83 5.06 -1.49
N HIS A 57 4.71 4.01 -2.29
CA HIS A 57 4.06 4.12 -3.59
C HIS A 57 2.55 4.38 -3.43
N LEU A 58 1.88 3.63 -2.55
CA LEU A 58 0.47 3.82 -2.26
C LEU A 58 0.19 5.18 -1.59
N ASP A 59 1.04 5.61 -0.66
CA ASP A 59 1.00 6.95 -0.09
C ASP A 59 1.00 8.04 -1.18
N LEU A 60 1.92 7.93 -2.14
CA LEU A 60 2.06 8.89 -3.23
C LEU A 60 0.81 8.91 -4.12
N LEU A 61 0.31 7.74 -4.51
CA LEU A 61 -0.89 7.63 -5.34
C LEU A 61 -2.13 8.20 -4.65
N LEU A 62 -2.30 7.93 -3.36
CA LEU A 62 -3.38 8.51 -2.57
C LEU A 62 -3.24 10.04 -2.47
N ALA A 63 -2.03 10.54 -2.24
CA ALA A 63 -1.77 11.97 -2.17
C ALA A 63 -1.96 12.70 -3.52
N ILE A 64 -1.81 12.01 -4.64
CA ILE A 64 -2.17 12.51 -5.97
C ILE A 64 -3.69 12.52 -6.10
N ARG A 65 -4.35 11.39 -5.84
CA ARG A 65 -5.82 11.24 -5.93
C ARG A 65 -6.56 12.29 -5.11
N ASP A 66 -6.13 12.52 -3.87
CA ASP A 66 -6.78 13.46 -2.95
C ASP A 66 -6.57 14.94 -3.35
N ARG A 67 -5.65 15.22 -4.29
CA ARG A 67 -5.40 16.57 -4.82
C ARG A 67 -5.99 16.79 -6.21
N LEU A 68 -6.50 15.75 -6.86
CA LEU A 68 -7.18 15.89 -8.14
C LEU A 68 -8.62 16.38 -7.88
N PRO A 69 -9.10 17.39 -8.63
CA PRO A 69 -10.44 17.97 -8.47
C PRO A 69 -11.56 17.01 -8.89
#